data_AF-A0A7X5F6S5-F1
#
_entry.id   AF-A0A7X5F6S5-F1
#
_cell.length_a   1.000
_cell.length_b   1.000
_cell.length_c   1.000
_cell.angle_alpha   90.00
_cell.angle_beta   90.00
_cell.angle_gamma   90.00
#
_symmetry.space_group_name_H-M   'P 1'
#
loop_
_entity.id
_entity.type
_entity.pdbx_description
1 polymer ?
#
loop_
_entity_poly.entity_id
_entity_poly.type
_entity_poly.pdbx_seq_one_letter_code
_entity_poly.pdbx_strand_id
1 'polypeptide(L)'
;MPQSKEQAEKPKKRAPRKRASKPVKTSEVASSVSIHKVLPPEATPLSRQPEPVEPSPTATVPPVETNKPRTRNRRFIHGFLIFLVILFAAALWYQFVYSSPESTARRADKEAERTIAEVGTLILLPTSEIPVIYDIDDPVLLMRQQPFFTGAEKGDKLLIYSTQGKAIIYSPRRHIIVNVGGIVTDTAETAGLEATTNISTTSDDGS
;
A
#
# COMPACT_ATOMS: atom_id res chain seq x y z
N MET A 1 59.24 21.15 -38.23
CA MET A 1 60.18 20.31 -37.45
C MET A 1 61.26 21.21 -36.86
N PRO A 2 61.82 20.95 -35.66
CA PRO A 2 61.86 19.72 -34.85
C PRO A 2 61.15 19.86 -33.47
N GLN A 3 60.45 18.83 -32.97
CA GLN A 3 60.87 17.73 -32.07
C GLN A 3 61.24 18.11 -30.63
N SER A 4 60.41 17.72 -29.65
CA SER A 4 60.86 16.90 -28.51
C SER A 4 59.74 16.53 -27.53
N LYS A 5 59.58 15.20 -27.37
CA LYS A 5 59.29 14.44 -26.13
C LYS A 5 57.86 14.57 -25.59
N GLU A 6 56.95 13.63 -25.84
CA GLU A 6 57.00 12.20 -25.45
C GLU A 6 57.39 12.00 -23.99
N GLN A 7 56.39 11.99 -23.11
CA GLN A 7 56.39 11.11 -21.93
C GLN A 7 55.03 10.43 -21.81
N ALA A 8 55.06 9.13 -22.08
CA ALA A 8 53.99 8.18 -21.86
C ALA A 8 53.85 7.89 -20.37
N GLU A 9 52.71 8.22 -19.78
CA GLU A 9 52.35 7.76 -18.43
C GLU A 9 51.66 6.40 -18.53
N LYS A 10 52.41 5.35 -18.16
CA LYS A 10 51.93 3.96 -18.10
C LYS A 10 50.79 3.83 -17.08
N PRO A 11 49.67 3.14 -17.41
CA PRO A 11 48.67 2.80 -16.41
C PRO A 11 49.21 1.74 -15.44
N LYS A 12 49.32 2.11 -14.17
CA LYS A 12 49.72 1.24 -13.06
C LYS A 12 48.60 0.24 -12.79
N LYS A 13 48.73 -0.97 -13.34
CA LYS A 13 47.86 -2.14 -13.07
C LYS A 13 47.70 -2.33 -11.56
N ARG A 14 46.55 -1.96 -11.00
CA ARG A 14 46.15 -2.35 -9.65
C ARG A 14 45.56 -3.75 -9.71
N ALA A 15 46.27 -4.70 -9.09
CA ALA A 15 45.85 -6.08 -8.94
C ALA A 15 44.55 -6.19 -8.11
N PRO A 16 43.68 -7.18 -8.38
CA PRO A 16 42.50 -7.44 -7.57
C PRO A 16 42.91 -8.00 -6.20
N ARG A 17 42.59 -7.27 -5.14
CA ARG A 17 42.64 -7.80 -3.77
C ARG A 17 41.54 -8.84 -3.61
N LYS A 18 41.92 -10.12 -3.67
CA LYS A 18 41.12 -11.24 -3.18
C LYS A 18 40.82 -10.99 -1.70
N ARG A 19 39.61 -10.53 -1.36
CA ARG A 19 39.15 -10.42 0.02
C ARG A 19 38.59 -11.79 0.40
N ALA A 20 39.42 -12.54 1.11
CA ALA A 20 39.10 -13.84 1.66
C ALA A 20 37.82 -13.76 2.50
N SER A 21 36.88 -14.65 2.18
CA SER A 21 35.74 -15.04 2.98
C SER A 21 36.24 -15.66 4.29
N LYS A 22 35.92 -15.03 5.42
CA LYS A 22 35.98 -15.70 6.73
C LYS A 22 34.59 -16.27 7.02
N PRO A 23 34.44 -17.57 7.31
CA PRO A 23 33.20 -18.12 7.82
C PRO A 23 33.12 -17.79 9.32
N VAL A 24 32.13 -17.00 9.73
CA VAL A 24 31.84 -16.80 11.15
C VAL A 24 30.69 -17.72 11.52
N LYS A 25 31.08 -18.74 12.28
CA LYS A 25 30.30 -19.65 13.12
C LYS A 25 28.88 -19.20 13.44
N THR A 26 27.95 -20.07 13.06
CA THR A 26 26.92 -20.67 13.91
C THR A 26 27.08 -20.34 15.40
N SER A 27 26.15 -19.56 15.95
CA SER A 27 25.77 -19.68 17.36
C SER A 27 24.27 -19.90 17.41
N GLU A 28 23.94 -21.18 17.38
CA GLU A 28 22.77 -21.78 17.97
C GLU A 28 22.59 -21.25 19.40
N VAL A 29 21.50 -20.51 19.64
CA VAL A 29 20.97 -20.28 20.99
C VAL A 29 19.56 -20.82 21.00
N ALA A 30 19.49 -22.14 21.15
CA ALA A 30 18.35 -22.80 21.76
C ALA A 30 18.41 -22.52 23.27
N SER A 31 17.44 -21.78 23.79
CA SER A 31 17.08 -21.63 25.21
C SER A 31 15.90 -20.66 25.23
N SER A 32 14.77 -20.91 25.86
CA SER A 32 14.37 -21.96 26.77
C SER A 32 12.85 -21.82 26.92
N VAL A 33 12.14 -22.92 26.71
CA VAL A 33 10.75 -23.09 27.10
C VAL A 33 10.65 -22.88 28.62
N SER A 34 9.80 -21.96 29.05
CA SER A 34 9.35 -21.88 30.45
C SER A 34 7.83 -21.82 30.43
N ILE A 35 7.24 -23.01 30.44
CA ILE A 35 5.85 -23.26 30.78
C ILE A 35 5.72 -23.05 32.29
N HIS A 36 5.09 -21.95 32.70
CA HIS A 36 4.46 -21.83 34.02
C HIS A 36 2.97 -22.18 33.79
N LYS A 37 2.55 -23.42 34.01
CA LYS A 37 2.24 -24.08 35.29
C LYS A 37 1.18 -23.32 36.11
N VAL A 38 -0.05 -23.84 35.96
CA VAL A 38 -1.07 -24.02 37.01
C VAL A 38 -1.90 -22.80 37.39
N LEU A 39 -3.13 -22.77 36.86
CA LEU A 39 -4.29 -22.30 37.60
C LEU A 39 -5.39 -23.38 37.48
N PRO A 40 -5.77 -24.07 38.58
CA PRO A 40 -6.93 -24.95 38.57
C PRO A 40 -8.23 -24.12 38.62
N PRO A 41 -9.32 -24.57 37.97
CA PRO A 41 -10.63 -24.00 38.22
C PRO A 41 -11.10 -24.42 39.62
N GLU A 42 -11.24 -23.46 40.53
CA GLU A 42 -11.92 -23.67 41.81
C GLU A 42 -13.42 -23.84 41.54
N ALA A 43 -13.81 -25.10 41.35
CA ALA A 43 -15.19 -25.51 41.39
C ALA A 43 -15.67 -25.44 42.84
N THR A 44 -16.63 -24.58 43.10
CA THR A 44 -17.48 -24.64 44.29
C THR A 44 -18.82 -25.28 43.89
N PRO A 45 -19.04 -26.58 44.13
CA PRO A 45 -20.38 -27.14 44.05
C PRO A 45 -20.77 -27.65 45.44
N LEU A 46 -21.48 -26.87 46.25
CA LEU A 46 -22.27 -27.42 47.36
C LEU A 46 -23.18 -26.35 47.98
N SER A 47 -24.45 -26.34 47.56
CA SER A 47 -25.54 -26.29 48.54
C SER A 47 -26.71 -27.11 48.00
N ARG A 48 -26.81 -28.29 48.58
CA ARG A 48 -27.87 -29.29 48.44
C ARG A 48 -29.04 -28.83 49.30
N GLN A 49 -30.20 -28.61 48.69
CA GLN A 49 -31.50 -28.71 49.38
C GLN A 49 -32.32 -29.76 48.60
N PRO A 50 -32.66 -30.90 49.21
CA PRO A 50 -33.60 -31.85 48.63
C PRO A 50 -35.03 -31.32 48.86
N GLU A 51 -35.69 -30.85 47.82
CA GLU A 51 -37.13 -30.62 47.93
C GLU A 51 -37.90 -31.96 47.88
N PRO A 52 -38.92 -32.14 48.74
CA PRO A 52 -39.66 -33.38 48.89
C PRO A 52 -40.35 -33.86 47.60
N VAL A 53 -40.27 -35.17 47.41
CA VAL A 53 -41.06 -35.94 46.45
C VAL A 53 -42.53 -35.90 46.88
N GLU A 54 -43.39 -35.29 46.06
CA GLU A 54 -44.84 -35.48 46.14
C GLU A 54 -45.31 -36.24 44.88
N PRO A 55 -45.81 -37.49 45.01
CA PRO A 55 -46.33 -38.24 43.88
C PRO A 55 -47.83 -38.02 43.63
N SER A 56 -48.14 -37.77 42.35
CA SER A 56 -49.43 -38.04 41.64
C SER A 56 -50.60 -37.07 41.88
N PRO A 57 -51.62 -36.96 40.99
CA PRO A 57 -51.91 -37.80 39.81
C PRO A 57 -52.29 -37.04 38.51
N THR A 58 -52.52 -37.83 37.46
CA THR A 58 -53.48 -37.59 36.37
C THR A 58 -53.01 -36.82 35.15
N ALA A 59 -52.76 -37.60 34.11
CA ALA A 59 -52.76 -37.23 32.72
C ALA A 59 -53.92 -36.29 32.35
N THR A 60 -53.60 -35.17 31.72
CA THR A 60 -54.48 -34.56 30.72
C THR A 60 -53.60 -34.20 29.55
N VAL A 61 -53.64 -35.05 28.52
CA VAL A 61 -53.03 -34.78 27.22
C VAL A 61 -53.82 -33.61 26.61
N PRO A 62 -53.22 -32.43 26.38
CA PRO A 62 -53.92 -31.36 25.66
C PRO A 62 -54.13 -31.78 24.19
N PRO A 63 -55.23 -31.36 23.54
CA PRO A 63 -55.49 -31.70 22.14
C PRO A 63 -54.39 -31.13 21.24
N VAL A 64 -53.97 -31.92 20.25
CA VAL A 64 -53.08 -31.50 19.17
C VAL A 64 -53.69 -30.30 18.45
N GLU A 65 -53.14 -29.10 18.68
CA GLU A 65 -53.44 -27.92 17.87
C GLU A 65 -52.85 -28.09 16.48
N THR A 66 -53.73 -28.13 15.48
CA THR A 66 -53.37 -28.18 14.07
C THR A 66 -52.80 -26.83 13.63
N ASN A 67 -51.52 -26.81 13.27
CA ASN A 67 -50.85 -25.63 12.71
C ASN A 67 -51.37 -25.35 11.29
N LYS A 68 -52.37 -24.46 11.18
CA LYS A 68 -52.83 -23.92 9.89
C LYS A 68 -51.78 -22.92 9.37
N PRO A 69 -51.24 -23.06 8.13
CA PRO A 69 -50.28 -22.09 7.61
C PRO A 69 -50.98 -20.75 7.43
N ARG A 70 -50.65 -19.80 8.31
CA ARG A 70 -51.22 -18.45 8.36
C ARG A 70 -50.75 -17.69 7.11
N THR A 71 -51.67 -17.42 6.19
CA THR A 71 -51.38 -16.88 4.86
C THR A 71 -50.77 -15.48 4.92
N ARG A 72 -49.48 -15.44 4.58
CA ARG A 72 -48.62 -14.36 4.09
C ARG A 72 -49.28 -12.99 3.86
N ASN A 73 -48.88 -12.06 4.71
CA ASN A 73 -49.28 -10.67 4.84
C ASN A 73 -48.73 -9.84 3.66
N ARG A 74 -49.25 -10.05 2.44
CA ARG A 74 -48.79 -9.36 1.21
C ARG A 74 -48.86 -7.83 1.29
N ARG A 75 -49.79 -7.28 2.08
CA ARG A 75 -49.92 -5.83 2.28
C ARG A 75 -48.75 -5.24 3.08
N PHE A 76 -48.22 -5.99 4.04
CA PHE A 76 -47.00 -5.61 4.76
C PHE A 76 -45.76 -5.77 3.88
N ILE A 77 -45.75 -6.77 2.99
CA ILE A 77 -44.66 -6.96 2.04
C ILE A 77 -44.58 -5.76 1.07
N HIS A 78 -45.71 -5.27 0.55
CA HIS A 78 -45.71 -4.09 -0.31
C HIS A 78 -45.31 -2.81 0.44
N GLY A 79 -45.79 -2.61 1.68
CA GLY A 79 -45.36 -1.48 2.51
C GLY A 79 -43.86 -1.50 2.82
N PHE A 80 -43.31 -2.68 3.12
CA PHE A 80 -41.88 -2.87 3.36
C PHE A 80 -41.05 -2.64 2.09
N LEU A 81 -41.55 -3.07 0.93
CA LEU A 81 -40.86 -2.88 -0.34
C LEU A 81 -40.81 -1.39 -0.75
N ILE A 82 -41.89 -0.64 -0.52
CA ILE A 82 -41.92 0.81 -0.73
C ILE A 82 -40.95 1.52 0.23
N PHE A 83 -40.91 1.11 1.50
CA PHE A 83 -39.97 1.65 2.48
C PHE A 83 -38.50 1.39 2.08
N LEU A 84 -38.18 0.21 1.56
CA LEU A 84 -36.85 -0.13 1.07
C LEU A 84 -36.46 0.70 -0.16
N VAL A 85 -37.40 0.96 -1.08
CA VAL A 85 -37.16 1.83 -2.24
C VAL A 85 -36.90 3.27 -1.81
N ILE A 86 -37.60 3.78 -0.80
CA ILE A 86 -37.36 5.12 -0.25
C ILE A 86 -35.99 5.21 0.44
N LEU A 87 -35.62 4.19 1.23
CA LEU A 87 -34.28 4.10 1.84
C LEU A 87 -33.17 4.03 0.79
N PHE A 88 -33.38 3.25 -0.27
CA PHE A 88 -32.43 3.13 -1.36
C PHE A 88 -32.29 4.45 -2.13
N ALA A 89 -33.40 5.12 -2.43
CA ALA A 89 -33.38 6.45 -3.04
C ALA A 89 -32.68 7.50 -2.17
N ALA A 90 -32.89 7.47 -0.84
CA ALA A 90 -32.20 8.35 0.10
C ALA A 90 -30.70 8.06 0.16
N ALA A 91 -30.28 6.80 0.10
CA ALA A 91 -28.88 6.41 0.04
C ALA A 91 -28.21 6.87 -1.28
N LEU A 92 -28.90 6.72 -2.41
CA LEU A 92 -28.42 7.22 -3.70
C LEU A 92 -28.35 8.76 -3.73
N TRP A 93 -29.35 9.44 -3.15
CA TRP A 93 -29.34 10.89 -2.99
C TRP A 93 -28.19 11.36 -2.09
N TYR A 94 -27.95 10.67 -0.98
CA TYR A 94 -26.82 10.95 -0.09
C TYR A 94 -25.49 10.78 -0.82
N GLN A 95 -25.31 9.68 -1.55
CA GLN A 95 -24.13 9.48 -2.40
C GLN A 95 -23.97 10.62 -3.42
N PHE A 96 -25.04 11.05 -4.07
CA PHE A 96 -25.01 12.12 -5.06
C PHE A 96 -24.71 13.51 -4.46
N VAL A 97 -25.28 13.83 -3.30
CA VAL A 97 -25.07 15.11 -2.61
C VAL A 97 -23.65 15.22 -2.04
N TYR A 98 -23.09 14.12 -1.53
CA TYR A 98 -21.75 14.13 -0.93
C TYR A 98 -20.63 13.81 -1.93
N SER A 99 -20.94 13.24 -3.10
CA SER A 99 -20.00 13.06 -4.21
C SER A 99 -19.95 14.29 -5.10
N SER A 100 -19.61 15.46 -4.54
CA SER A 100 -19.29 16.65 -5.35
C SER A 100 -17.81 16.62 -5.75
N PRO A 101 -17.46 16.17 -6.99
CA PRO A 101 -16.08 15.95 -7.42
C PRO A 101 -15.24 17.23 -7.44
N GLU A 102 -15.87 18.41 -7.53
CA GLU A 102 -15.16 19.68 -7.50
C GLU A 102 -14.50 19.98 -6.14
N SER A 103 -15.10 19.49 -5.05
CA SER A 103 -14.58 19.75 -3.69
C SER A 103 -13.43 18.80 -3.32
N THR A 104 -13.44 17.57 -3.85
CA THR A 104 -12.38 16.58 -3.63
C THR A 104 -11.18 16.85 -4.53
N ALA A 105 -11.40 17.18 -5.81
CA ALA A 105 -10.34 17.56 -6.74
C ALA A 105 -9.55 18.78 -6.25
N ARG A 106 -10.26 19.88 -5.91
CA ARG A 106 -9.60 21.10 -5.37
C ARG A 106 -8.84 20.88 -4.06
N ARG A 107 -9.20 19.87 -3.26
CA ARG A 107 -8.46 19.52 -2.03
C ARG A 107 -7.21 18.70 -2.35
N ALA A 108 -7.32 17.74 -3.26
CA ALA A 108 -6.19 16.94 -3.73
C ALA A 108 -5.13 17.82 -4.41
N ASP A 109 -5.53 18.76 -5.26
CA ASP A 109 -4.62 19.69 -5.94
C ASP A 109 -3.85 20.55 -4.94
N LYS A 110 -4.55 21.10 -3.93
CA LYS A 110 -3.92 21.89 -2.87
C LYS A 110 -2.97 21.06 -2.00
N GLU A 111 -3.28 19.79 -1.76
CA GLU A 111 -2.41 18.90 -0.99
C GLU A 111 -1.15 18.54 -1.78
N ALA A 112 -1.29 18.31 -3.08
CA ALA A 112 -0.17 18.07 -3.98
C ALA A 112 0.77 19.29 -4.05
N GLU A 113 0.22 20.49 -4.25
CA GLU A 113 1.00 21.74 -4.25
C GLU A 113 1.77 21.95 -2.95
N ARG A 114 1.11 21.72 -1.80
CA ARG A 114 1.75 21.80 -0.48
C ARG A 114 2.87 20.79 -0.34
N THR A 115 2.63 19.55 -0.75
CA THR A 115 3.64 18.48 -0.69
C THR A 115 4.86 18.86 -1.52
N ILE A 116 4.67 19.34 -2.75
CA ILE A 116 5.76 19.77 -3.63
C ILE A 116 6.53 20.93 -3.01
N ALA A 117 5.83 21.92 -2.44
CA ALA A 117 6.47 23.05 -1.77
C ALA A 117 7.31 22.61 -0.57
N GLU A 118 6.78 21.74 0.29
CA GLU A 118 7.49 21.18 1.44
C GLU A 118 8.71 20.37 1.01
N VAL A 119 8.58 19.50 0.01
CA VAL A 119 9.72 18.74 -0.51
C VAL A 119 10.78 19.69 -1.10
N GLY A 120 10.35 20.77 -1.75
CA GLY A 120 11.24 21.80 -2.31
C GLY A 120 12.06 22.57 -1.28
N THR A 121 11.68 22.55 0.01
CA THR A 121 12.52 23.11 1.08
C THR A 121 13.61 22.14 1.53
N LEU A 122 13.41 20.84 1.32
CA LEU A 122 14.30 19.76 1.77
C LEU A 122 15.32 19.36 0.69
N ILE A 123 14.95 19.46 -0.59
CA ILE A 123 15.81 19.11 -1.71
C ILE A 123 15.48 19.94 -2.94
N LEU A 124 16.47 20.19 -3.80
CA LEU A 124 16.25 20.84 -5.09
C LEU A 124 15.41 19.95 -6.01
N LEU A 125 14.25 20.46 -6.40
CA LEU A 125 13.30 19.78 -7.29
C LEU A 125 13.42 20.24 -8.74
N PRO A 126 13.10 19.38 -9.72
CA PRO A 126 12.87 19.81 -11.09
C PRO A 126 11.68 20.78 -11.15
N THR A 127 11.89 21.95 -11.78
CA THR A 127 10.84 22.99 -11.91
C THR A 127 10.10 22.93 -13.24
N SER A 128 10.61 22.17 -14.21
CA SER A 128 10.03 22.02 -15.55
C SER A 128 8.91 20.98 -15.63
N GLU A 129 8.60 20.28 -14.54
CA GLU A 129 7.65 19.16 -14.51
C GLU A 129 6.92 19.09 -13.16
N ILE A 130 5.65 18.70 -13.22
CA ILE A 130 4.83 18.39 -12.04
C ILE A 130 4.92 16.88 -11.78
N PRO A 131 5.35 16.44 -10.59
CA PRO A 131 5.48 15.02 -10.29
C PRO A 131 4.12 14.35 -10.15
N VAL A 132 4.08 13.05 -10.41
CA VAL A 132 2.96 12.20 -10.00
C VAL A 132 3.18 11.79 -8.54
N ILE A 133 2.16 12.02 -7.70
CA ILE A 133 2.22 11.74 -6.27
C ILE A 133 1.34 10.54 -5.93
N TYR A 134 1.90 9.57 -5.21
CA TYR A 134 1.20 8.40 -4.69
C TYR A 134 1.38 8.31 -3.18
N ASP A 135 0.34 7.90 -2.46
CA ASP A 135 0.44 7.56 -1.04
C ASP A 135 0.94 6.11 -0.87
N ILE A 136 1.83 5.89 0.09
CA ILE A 136 2.37 4.57 0.42
C ILE A 136 1.46 3.91 1.46
N ASP A 137 0.67 2.93 1.03
CA ASP A 137 -0.24 2.18 1.92
C ASP A 137 0.44 1.02 2.67
N ASP A 138 1.31 0.28 1.98
CA ASP A 138 2.00 -0.89 2.52
C ASP A 138 3.50 -0.86 2.18
N PRO A 139 4.34 -0.22 3.02
CA PRO A 139 5.77 -0.14 2.77
C PRO A 139 6.48 -1.50 2.86
N VAL A 140 5.92 -2.47 3.60
CA VAL A 140 6.54 -3.80 3.78
C VAL A 140 6.45 -4.60 2.48
N LEU A 141 5.31 -4.55 1.81
CA LEU A 141 5.14 -5.17 0.49
C LEU A 141 6.01 -4.50 -0.57
N LEU A 142 6.03 -3.16 -0.61
CA LEU A 142 6.81 -2.41 -1.59
C LEU A 142 8.33 -2.61 -1.41
N MET A 143 8.81 -2.68 -0.16
CA MET A 143 10.23 -2.94 0.13
C MET A 143 10.70 -4.31 -0.37
N ARG A 144 9.82 -5.31 -0.43
CA ARG A 144 10.14 -6.62 -1.01
C ARG A 144 10.32 -6.56 -2.53
N GLN A 145 9.66 -5.61 -3.19
CA GLN A 145 9.79 -5.40 -4.63
C GLN A 145 11.02 -4.57 -4.94
N GLN A 146 11.24 -3.50 -4.19
CA GLN A 146 12.37 -2.60 -4.38
C GLN A 146 12.93 -2.11 -3.04
N PRO A 147 14.26 -2.22 -2.81
CA PRO A 147 14.91 -1.66 -1.62
C PRO A 147 14.73 -0.15 -1.45
N PHE A 148 14.29 0.56 -2.50
CA PHE A 148 13.99 1.99 -2.48
C PHE A 148 12.94 2.39 -1.42
N PHE A 149 12.08 1.47 -0.98
CA PHE A 149 11.09 1.72 0.07
C PHE A 149 11.62 1.47 1.49
N THR A 150 12.92 1.23 1.67
CA THR A 150 13.52 1.02 2.99
C THR A 150 13.35 2.25 3.87
N GLY A 151 12.73 2.09 5.05
CA GLY A 151 12.49 3.19 5.99
C GLY A 151 11.25 4.03 5.69
N ALA A 152 10.50 3.71 4.63
CA ALA A 152 9.20 4.31 4.36
C ALA A 152 8.15 3.82 5.39
N GLU A 153 7.27 4.71 5.79
CA GLU A 153 6.13 4.44 6.67
C GLU A 153 4.81 4.56 5.90
N LYS A 154 3.74 3.97 6.44
CA LYS A 154 2.41 4.13 5.87
C LYS A 154 2.00 5.60 5.91
N GLY A 155 1.54 6.13 4.78
CA GLY A 155 1.20 7.54 4.60
C GLY A 155 2.37 8.42 4.17
N ASP A 156 3.56 7.86 3.95
CA ASP A 156 4.61 8.56 3.20
C ASP A 156 4.18 8.73 1.74
N LYS A 157 4.66 9.80 1.10
CA LYS A 157 4.30 10.20 -0.27
C LYS A 157 5.44 9.88 -1.23
N LEU A 158 5.14 9.17 -2.31
CA LEU A 158 6.05 8.90 -3.41
C LEU A 158 5.82 9.91 -4.54
N LEU A 159 6.83 10.72 -4.82
CA LEU A 159 6.85 11.67 -5.93
C LEU A 159 7.67 11.10 -7.08
N ILE A 160 7.10 11.02 -8.28
CA ILE A 160 7.74 10.49 -9.48
C ILE A 160 7.83 11.58 -10.55
N TYR A 161 9.06 11.91 -10.93
CA TYR A 161 9.40 12.78 -12.05
C TYR A 161 9.81 11.92 -13.24
N SER A 162 8.83 11.60 -14.09
CA SER A 162 9.02 10.67 -15.20
C SER A 162 10.00 11.20 -16.24
N THR A 163 9.94 12.50 -16.56
CA THR A 163 10.80 13.11 -17.58
C THR A 163 12.27 13.16 -17.13
N GLN A 164 12.51 13.41 -15.84
CA GLN A 164 13.86 13.49 -15.26
C GLN A 164 14.35 12.14 -14.70
N GLY A 165 13.55 11.09 -14.82
CA GLY A 165 13.87 9.76 -14.31
C GLY A 165 14.17 9.74 -12.81
N LYS A 166 13.43 10.49 -11.99
CA LYS A 166 13.70 10.62 -10.54
C LYS A 166 12.47 10.25 -9.70
N ALA A 167 12.67 9.45 -8.66
CA ALA A 167 11.68 9.17 -7.62
C ALA A 167 12.17 9.66 -6.25
N ILE A 168 11.24 10.17 -5.45
CA ILE A 168 11.50 10.71 -4.11
C ILE A 168 10.41 10.18 -3.16
N ILE A 169 10.81 9.61 -2.04
CA ILE A 169 9.89 9.29 -0.95
C ILE A 169 10.00 10.40 0.11
N TYR A 170 8.91 11.11 0.34
CA TYR A 170 8.77 12.13 1.36
C TYR A 170 7.89 11.61 2.50
N SER A 171 8.28 11.87 3.74
CA SER A 171 7.45 11.58 4.91
C SER A 171 6.85 12.89 5.46
N PRO A 172 5.56 13.18 5.22
CA PRO A 172 4.93 14.40 5.73
C PRO A 172 4.94 14.48 7.26
N ARG A 173 4.80 13.33 7.92
CA ARG A 173 4.78 13.24 9.38
C ARG A 173 6.14 13.56 10.01
N ARG A 174 7.22 13.11 9.38
CA ARG A 174 8.59 13.29 9.86
C ARG A 174 9.27 14.52 9.25
N HIS A 175 8.67 15.11 8.22
CA HIS A 175 9.20 16.22 7.43
C HIS A 175 10.63 15.95 6.92
N ILE A 176 10.84 14.75 6.38
CA ILE A 176 12.14 14.31 5.83
C ILE A 176 11.95 13.67 4.47
N ILE A 177 13.01 13.73 3.66
CA ILE A 177 13.15 12.86 2.50
C ILE A 177 13.68 11.51 2.98
N VAL A 178 12.87 10.47 2.80
CA VAL A 178 13.21 9.11 3.21
C VAL A 178 14.24 8.53 2.26
N ASN A 179 13.96 8.57 0.95
CA ASN A 179 14.86 8.08 -0.10
C ASN A 179 14.71 8.89 -1.39
N VAL A 180 15.79 8.95 -2.17
CA VAL A 180 15.83 9.54 -3.52
C VAL A 180 16.55 8.57 -4.45
N GLY A 181 15.96 8.33 -5.62
CA GLY A 181 16.47 7.33 -6.56
C GLY A 181 16.16 7.70 -8.01
N GLY A 182 16.88 7.06 -8.93
CA GLY A 182 16.52 7.07 -10.34
C GLY A 182 15.41 6.06 -10.62
N ILE A 183 14.57 6.34 -11.62
CA ILE A 183 13.66 5.35 -12.20
C ILE A 183 14.17 4.95 -13.58
N VAL A 184 14.01 3.68 -13.93
CA VAL A 184 14.21 3.20 -15.29
C VAL A 184 12.83 3.00 -15.88
N THR A 185 12.48 3.82 -16.86
CA THR A 185 11.28 3.65 -17.66
C THR A 185 11.67 2.87 -18.90
N ASP A 186 11.06 1.70 -19.14
CA ASP A 186 11.34 0.84 -20.31
C ASP A 186 11.03 1.52 -21.67
N THR A 187 10.60 2.79 -21.67
CA THR A 187 10.37 3.63 -22.84
C THR A 187 11.65 3.97 -23.63
N ALA A 188 12.83 3.67 -23.09
CA ALA A 188 14.11 3.96 -23.74
C ALA A 188 14.41 3.10 -24.99
N GLU A 189 13.69 2.00 -25.23
CA GLU A 189 13.90 1.16 -26.41
C GLU A 189 13.28 1.76 -27.70
N THR A 190 12.28 2.64 -27.57
CA THR A 190 11.58 3.24 -28.74
C THR A 190 12.18 4.58 -29.17
N ALA A 191 12.94 5.27 -28.30
CA ALA A 191 13.57 6.55 -28.66
C ALA A 191 14.89 6.40 -29.46
N GLY A 192 15.46 5.19 -29.51
CA GLY A 192 16.70 4.89 -30.23
C GLY A 192 16.52 4.51 -31.71
N LEU A 193 15.28 4.34 -32.19
CA LEU A 193 14.98 3.86 -33.55
C LEU A 193 14.52 4.96 -34.52
N GLU A 194 14.22 6.18 -34.05
CA GLU A 194 13.76 7.28 -34.92
C GLU A 194 14.86 8.29 -35.30
N ALA A 195 16.07 8.18 -34.73
CA ALA A 195 17.16 9.10 -35.01
C ALA A 195 18.06 8.72 -36.21
N THR A 196 17.81 7.58 -36.88
CA THR A 196 18.66 7.09 -37.99
C THR A 196 18.06 7.16 -39.40
N THR A 197 16.82 7.64 -39.58
CA THR A 197 16.18 7.65 -40.93
C THR A 197 16.18 9.02 -41.62
N ASN A 198 16.77 10.06 -41.02
CA ASN A 198 16.65 11.44 -41.53
C ASN A 198 17.99 12.08 -41.96
N ILE A 199 19.06 11.30 -42.18
CA ILE A 199 20.38 11.86 -42.57
C ILE A 199 20.93 11.37 -43.91
N SER A 200 20.08 10.98 -44.86
CA SER A 200 20.55 10.57 -46.20
C SER A 200 19.81 11.26 -47.35
N THR A 201 19.68 12.60 -47.37
CA THR A 201 19.52 13.35 -48.64
C THR A 201 19.84 14.84 -48.48
N THR A 202 21.11 15.22 -48.32
CA THR A 202 21.59 16.58 -48.65
C THR A 202 23.09 16.48 -48.84
N SER A 203 23.54 16.32 -50.08
CA SER A 203 24.87 16.69 -50.63
C SER A 203 25.11 15.87 -51.90
N ASP A 204 24.53 16.29 -53.02
CA ASP A 204 25.21 16.18 -54.32
C ASP A 204 24.66 17.27 -55.24
N ASP A 205 25.21 18.47 -55.09
CA ASP A 205 25.12 19.56 -56.04
C ASP A 205 26.49 19.71 -56.70
N GLY A 206 26.52 19.68 -58.02
CA GLY A 206 27.54 20.32 -58.84
C GLY A 206 28.79 19.51 -59.20
N SER A 207 28.74 18.85 -60.37
CA SER A 207 29.74 18.98 -61.46
C SER A 207 29.23 18.38 -62.77
#